data_AF-E3UFB3-F1
#
_entry.id   AF-E3UFB3-F1
#
_cell.length_a   1.000
_cell.length_b   1.000
_cell.length_c   1.000
_cell.angle_alpha   90.00
_cell.angle_beta   90.00
_cell.angle_gamma   90.00
#
_symmetry.space_group_name_H-M   'P 1'
#
loop_
_entity.id
_entity.type
_entity.pdbx_description
1 polymer ?
#
loop_
_entity_poly.entity_id
_entity_poly.type
_entity_poly.pdbx_seq_one_letter_code
_entity_poly.pdbx_strand_id
1 'polypeptide(L)'
;SMRMGYYGDFVFDRVLKTDVNKEFQMGAAPTTSDVAGLQNDPTTNVARPNPAYGKHMQDAEMFTNAAYMALNIWDRFDVFCTLGATTGYLKGNSASFNLVGLFGTKTQASSFNTANLFPNTALNQAVVELYTDTTFAWSVGARAALWECGCATLGASFQYAQSKPKVEELNVLCNASEFTINKPKGYVGAEFPLDITAGTEAATGTKDASIDYHEWQASLALSYRLNMFTPYIGVKWSRVSFDADTIRIAQPKLAEAILDVTTLNPTIAGKGTVVASGSENDLADTMQIVSLQLNKMKS
;
A
#
# COMPACT_ATOMS: atom_id res chain seq x y z
N SER A 1 -0.66 17.62 38.28
CA SER A 1 0.46 16.67 38.53
C SER A 1 0.97 16.12 37.21
N MET A 2 2.24 15.70 37.12
CA MET A 2 2.85 15.14 35.89
C MET A 2 3.17 13.65 36.09
N ARG A 3 2.85 12.83 35.09
CA ARG A 3 3.22 11.40 35.03
C ARG A 3 4.00 11.14 33.75
N MET A 4 5.07 10.37 33.86
CA MET A 4 5.89 9.93 32.74
C MET A 4 6.06 8.43 32.79
N GLY A 5 6.14 7.79 31.63
CA GLY A 5 6.30 6.35 31.52
C GLY A 5 6.66 5.92 30.11
N TYR A 6 6.64 4.62 29.90
CA TYR A 6 6.90 4.01 28.62
C TYR A 6 5.69 3.20 28.17
N TYR A 7 5.41 3.22 26.87
CA TYR A 7 4.25 2.63 26.24
C TYR A 7 4.70 1.87 24.99
N GLY A 8 4.42 0.57 24.96
CA GLY A 8 4.54 -0.25 23.76
C GLY A 8 3.16 -0.70 23.32
N ASP A 9 2.86 -0.57 22.04
CA ASP A 9 1.62 -1.05 21.41
C ASP A 9 1.95 -1.98 20.26
N PHE A 10 1.12 -3.02 20.15
CA PHE A 10 1.23 -4.09 19.19
C PHE A 10 -0.16 -4.32 18.62
N VAL A 11 -0.35 -3.98 17.34
CA VAL A 11 -1.60 -4.23 16.62
C VAL A 11 -1.34 -5.29 15.57
N PHE A 12 -2.14 -6.37 15.62
CA PHE A 12 -2.09 -7.51 14.69
C PHE A 12 -3.41 -7.63 13.94
N ASP A 13 -3.38 -8.26 12.75
CA ASP A 13 -4.55 -8.70 11.97
C ASP A 13 -5.60 -7.59 11.73
N ARG A 14 -5.16 -6.35 11.50
CA ARG A 14 -6.12 -5.27 11.21
C ARG A 14 -6.65 -5.40 9.78
N VAL A 15 -7.94 -5.69 9.65
CA VAL A 15 -8.62 -5.70 8.35
C VAL A 15 -8.85 -4.27 7.86
N LEU A 16 -8.17 -3.89 6.77
CA LEU A 16 -8.32 -2.58 6.13
C LEU A 16 -9.08 -2.71 4.82
N LYS A 17 -9.99 -1.79 4.52
CA LYS A 17 -10.66 -1.69 3.23
C LYS A 17 -9.96 -0.68 2.34
N THR A 18 -9.76 -1.03 1.08
CA THR A 18 -9.22 -0.11 0.07
C THR A 18 -10.21 1.02 -0.23
N ASP A 19 -9.73 2.25 -0.21
CA ASP A 19 -10.48 3.46 -0.54
C ASP A 19 -10.10 3.93 -1.94
N VAL A 20 -10.82 3.38 -2.93
CA VAL A 20 -10.55 3.62 -4.36
C VAL A 20 -11.85 3.83 -5.13
N ASN A 21 -11.77 4.47 -6.30
CA ASN A 21 -12.89 4.61 -7.21
C ASN A 21 -13.32 3.26 -7.80
N LYS A 22 -14.60 3.16 -8.19
CA LYS A 22 -15.17 1.94 -8.84
C LYS A 22 -14.47 1.59 -10.15
N GLU A 23 -14.04 2.61 -10.87
CA GLU A 23 -13.33 2.48 -12.12
C GLU A 23 -11.92 3.04 -11.99
N PHE A 24 -10.99 2.47 -12.75
CA PHE A 24 -9.64 2.96 -12.92
C PHE A 24 -9.29 2.98 -14.41
N GLN A 25 -8.36 3.87 -14.76
CA GLN A 25 -7.99 4.16 -16.14
C GLN A 25 -6.83 3.26 -16.56
N MET A 26 -7.01 2.43 -17.59
CA MET A 26 -6.00 1.52 -18.14
C MET A 26 -6.28 1.20 -19.63
N GLY A 27 -5.41 0.43 -20.29
CA GLY A 27 -5.62 -0.03 -21.65
C GLY A 27 -6.80 -1.01 -21.78
N ALA A 28 -7.38 -1.09 -22.99
CA ALA A 28 -8.40 -2.10 -23.29
C ALA A 28 -7.85 -3.52 -23.05
N ALA A 29 -8.60 -4.36 -22.36
CA ALA A 29 -8.14 -5.72 -22.09
C ALA A 29 -8.05 -6.58 -23.35
N PRO A 30 -7.09 -7.52 -23.40
CA PRO A 30 -7.04 -8.53 -24.45
C PRO A 30 -8.36 -9.31 -24.55
N THR A 31 -8.76 -9.59 -25.77
CA THR A 31 -9.97 -10.32 -26.15
C THR A 31 -9.61 -11.60 -26.91
N THR A 32 -10.59 -12.47 -27.15
CA THR A 32 -10.37 -13.66 -27.99
C THR A 32 -10.06 -13.34 -29.46
N SER A 33 -10.25 -12.08 -29.87
CA SER A 33 -9.88 -11.58 -31.20
C SER A 33 -8.38 -11.28 -31.29
N ASP A 34 -7.71 -11.12 -30.15
CA ASP A 34 -6.27 -10.91 -30.04
C ASP A 34 -5.57 -12.28 -30.13
N VAL A 35 -5.54 -12.79 -31.37
CA VAL A 35 -4.86 -14.03 -31.77
C VAL A 35 -3.38 -13.78 -32.04
N ALA A 36 -2.63 -14.82 -32.41
CA ALA A 36 -1.19 -14.74 -32.74
C ALA A 36 -0.89 -13.50 -33.61
N GLY A 37 -0.07 -12.59 -33.08
CA GLY A 37 0.24 -11.31 -33.71
C GLY A 37 -0.67 -10.13 -33.37
N LEU A 38 -1.35 -10.14 -32.21
CA LEU A 38 -2.09 -9.04 -31.56
C LEU A 38 -2.58 -7.91 -32.51
N GLN A 39 -3.86 -7.86 -32.86
CA GLN A 39 -4.34 -6.95 -33.92
C GLN A 39 -4.26 -5.46 -33.54
N ASN A 40 -4.39 -5.13 -32.25
CA ASN A 40 -4.45 -3.76 -31.76
C ASN A 40 -3.56 -3.54 -30.53
N ASP A 41 -2.83 -2.43 -30.54
CA ASP A 41 -2.09 -1.99 -29.36
C ASP A 41 -3.03 -1.30 -28.36
N PRO A 42 -2.80 -1.47 -27.05
CA PRO A 42 -3.54 -0.75 -26.02
C PRO A 42 -3.05 0.71 -25.91
N THR A 43 -3.26 1.52 -26.95
CA THR A 43 -2.84 2.94 -27.00
C THR A 43 -3.90 3.92 -26.50
N THR A 44 -5.08 3.42 -26.17
CA THR A 44 -6.21 4.22 -25.69
C THR A 44 -6.49 3.90 -24.24
N ASN A 45 -6.71 4.96 -23.47
CA ASN A 45 -7.12 4.86 -22.08
C ASN A 45 -8.62 4.57 -22.00
N VAL A 46 -9.00 3.57 -21.20
CA VAL A 46 -10.37 3.09 -21.05
C VAL A 46 -10.67 2.94 -19.55
N ALA A 47 -11.85 3.40 -19.15
CA ALA A 47 -12.36 3.14 -17.80
C ALA A 47 -12.67 1.65 -17.62
N ARG A 48 -12.09 1.05 -16.59
CA ARG A 48 -12.18 -0.39 -16.30
C ARG A 48 -12.58 -0.60 -14.85
N PRO A 49 -13.30 -1.69 -14.52
CA PRO A 49 -13.59 -2.02 -13.13
C PRO A 49 -12.30 -2.12 -12.32
N ASN A 50 -12.23 -1.39 -11.21
CA ASN A 50 -11.05 -1.31 -10.37
C ASN A 50 -10.91 -2.60 -9.54
N PRO A 51 -9.82 -3.40 -9.71
CA PRO A 51 -9.61 -4.65 -8.98
C PRO A 51 -9.63 -4.46 -7.46
N ALA A 52 -9.13 -3.33 -6.96
CA ALA A 52 -9.14 -3.00 -5.55
C ALA A 52 -10.53 -2.62 -5.04
N TYR A 53 -11.48 -2.24 -5.89
CA TYR A 53 -12.76 -1.73 -5.39
C TYR A 53 -13.49 -2.75 -4.50
N GLY A 54 -13.74 -2.37 -3.25
CA GLY A 54 -14.39 -3.24 -2.27
C GLY A 54 -13.53 -4.38 -1.74
N LYS A 55 -12.21 -4.36 -1.98
CA LYS A 55 -11.28 -5.36 -1.44
C LYS A 55 -10.76 -4.97 -0.07
N HIS A 56 -10.21 -5.96 0.60
CA HIS A 56 -9.60 -5.84 1.91
C HIS A 56 -8.14 -6.24 1.87
N MET A 57 -7.35 -5.59 2.72
CA MET A 57 -6.04 -6.07 3.09
C MET A 57 -6.18 -7.25 4.05
N GLN A 58 -5.34 -8.26 3.86
CA GLN A 58 -5.44 -9.50 4.62
C GLN A 58 -4.82 -9.34 6.00
N ASP A 59 -3.68 -8.67 6.06
CA ASP A 59 -2.93 -8.49 7.29
C ASP A 59 -2.22 -7.13 7.29
N ALA A 60 -2.27 -6.49 8.45
CA ALA A 60 -1.67 -5.19 8.70
C ALA A 60 -1.24 -5.16 10.16
N GLU A 61 0.08 -5.17 10.36
CA GLU A 61 0.72 -5.11 11.66
C GLU A 61 1.38 -3.74 11.84
N MET A 62 1.20 -3.17 13.02
CA MET A 62 1.84 -1.92 13.43
C MET A 62 2.42 -2.08 14.83
N PHE A 63 3.70 -1.73 14.95
CA PHE A 63 4.46 -1.81 16.18
C PHE A 63 4.89 -0.41 16.57
N THR A 64 4.37 0.09 17.69
CA THR A 64 4.70 1.43 18.17
C THR A 64 5.36 1.35 19.55
N ASN A 65 6.51 1.99 19.66
CA ASN A 65 7.30 2.06 20.86
C ASN A 65 7.49 3.52 21.24
N ALA A 66 6.92 3.97 22.36
CA ALA A 66 6.86 5.39 22.70
C ALA A 66 7.04 5.69 24.19
N ALA A 67 7.65 6.84 24.47
CA ALA A 67 7.55 7.49 25.77
C ALA A 67 6.16 8.11 25.91
N TYR A 68 5.59 8.02 27.11
CA TYR A 68 4.29 8.57 27.48
C TYR A 68 4.47 9.69 28.48
N MET A 69 3.78 10.81 28.25
CA MET A 69 3.69 11.91 29.19
C MET A 69 2.22 12.29 29.38
N ALA A 70 1.80 12.46 30.64
CA ALA A 70 0.48 12.95 30.98
C ALA A 70 0.54 14.11 31.97
N LEU A 71 -0.21 15.15 31.66
CA LEU A 71 -0.43 16.33 32.48
C LEU A 71 -1.87 16.32 32.97
N ASN A 72 -2.03 16.22 34.28
CA ASN A 72 -3.32 16.45 34.91
C ASN A 72 -3.55 17.97 34.98
N ILE A 73 -4.51 18.45 34.19
CA ILE A 73 -4.87 19.88 34.09
C ILE A 73 -5.95 20.22 35.11
N TRP A 74 -6.92 19.32 35.29
CA TRP A 74 -7.94 19.39 36.33
C TRP A 74 -8.08 18.05 37.05
N ASP A 75 -8.65 18.06 38.25
CA ASP A 75 -8.74 16.92 39.17
C ASP A 75 -9.19 15.60 38.49
N ARG A 76 -10.02 15.71 37.43
CA ARG A 76 -10.57 14.58 36.67
C ARG A 76 -10.22 14.57 35.18
N PHE A 77 -9.32 15.44 34.71
CA PHE A 77 -8.98 15.62 33.30
C PHE A 77 -7.46 15.61 33.09
N ASP A 78 -7.01 14.67 32.26
CA ASP A 78 -5.62 14.55 31.85
C ASP A 78 -5.50 14.79 30.34
N VAL A 79 -4.50 15.56 29.95
CA VAL A 79 -3.99 15.57 28.57
C VAL A 79 -2.71 14.75 28.55
N PHE A 80 -2.55 13.94 27.51
CA PHE A 80 -1.37 13.10 27.34
C PHE A 80 -0.84 13.17 25.92
N CYS A 81 0.44 12.89 25.77
CA CYS A 81 1.07 12.67 24.49
C CYS A 81 2.00 11.47 24.55
N THR A 82 2.24 10.88 23.38
CA THR A 82 3.31 9.91 23.21
C THR A 82 4.26 10.37 22.12
N LEU A 83 5.55 10.10 22.31
CA LEU A 83 6.60 10.33 21.33
C LEU A 83 7.42 9.06 21.24
N GLY A 84 7.61 8.55 20.04
CA GLY A 84 8.19 7.24 19.85
C GLY A 84 8.58 6.95 18.42
N ALA A 85 8.66 5.67 18.12
CA ALA A 85 8.89 5.17 16.78
C ALA A 85 7.90 4.07 16.42
N THR A 86 7.53 4.01 15.14
CA THR A 86 6.62 3.00 14.59
C THR A 86 7.25 2.32 13.39
N THR A 87 7.04 1.00 13.28
CA THR A 87 7.35 0.17 12.12
C THR A 87 6.13 -0.70 11.79
N GLY A 88 6.02 -1.11 10.54
CA GLY A 88 4.85 -1.77 10.00
C GLY A 88 5.15 -2.90 9.05
N TYR A 89 4.20 -3.82 9.00
CA TYR A 89 4.13 -4.87 8.00
C TYR A 89 2.71 -4.91 7.43
N LEU A 90 2.63 -5.06 6.11
CA LEU A 90 1.41 -4.92 5.35
C LEU A 90 1.38 -6.01 4.27
N LYS A 91 0.39 -6.90 4.33
CA LYS A 91 0.20 -7.98 3.36
C LYS A 91 -1.21 -8.02 2.78
N GLY A 92 -1.29 -8.19 1.47
CA GLY A 92 -2.56 -8.35 0.79
C GLY A 92 -2.46 -9.06 -0.56
N ASN A 93 -3.62 -9.41 -1.10
CA ASN A 93 -3.71 -9.89 -2.48
C ASN A 93 -3.47 -8.71 -3.45
N SER A 94 -2.87 -8.98 -4.61
CA SER A 94 -2.64 -7.98 -5.67
C SER A 94 -3.85 -7.16 -6.08
N ALA A 95 -5.06 -7.71 -5.98
CA ALA A 95 -6.28 -6.95 -6.25
C ALA A 95 -6.34 -5.70 -5.36
N SER A 96 -5.94 -5.78 -4.09
CA SER A 96 -5.93 -4.63 -3.16
C SER A 96 -4.89 -3.57 -3.51
N PHE A 97 -3.87 -3.92 -4.31
CA PHE A 97 -2.75 -3.06 -4.74
C PHE A 97 -2.79 -2.69 -6.23
N ASN A 98 -3.88 -2.99 -6.94
CA ASN A 98 -4.00 -2.73 -8.38
C ASN A 98 -2.73 -3.12 -9.17
N LEU A 99 -2.28 -4.36 -8.98
CA LEU A 99 -1.18 -4.90 -9.77
C LEU A 99 -1.64 -5.08 -11.22
N VAL A 100 -1.00 -4.36 -12.14
CA VAL A 100 -1.35 -4.37 -13.56
C VAL A 100 -0.12 -4.61 -14.43
N GLY A 101 -0.34 -5.22 -15.58
CA GLY A 101 0.69 -5.49 -16.57
C GLY A 101 0.26 -5.11 -17.98
N LEU A 102 1.24 -4.81 -18.80
CA LEU A 102 1.11 -4.72 -20.25
C LEU A 102 1.41 -6.09 -20.85
N PHE A 103 0.40 -6.72 -21.44
CA PHE A 103 0.53 -7.98 -22.18
C PHE A 103 0.39 -7.72 -23.66
N GLY A 104 1.42 -8.10 -24.41
CA GLY A 104 1.40 -8.07 -25.86
C GLY A 104 1.43 -6.66 -26.45
N THR A 105 2.19 -6.49 -27.54
CA THR A 105 2.09 -5.33 -28.41
C THR A 105 2.45 -5.71 -29.84
N LYS A 106 1.79 -5.06 -30.82
CA LYS A 106 2.19 -5.13 -32.23
C LYS A 106 3.30 -4.16 -32.59
N THR A 107 3.55 -3.18 -31.72
CA THR A 107 4.67 -2.27 -31.84
C THR A 107 5.96 -3.08 -31.92
N GLN A 108 6.76 -2.84 -32.97
CA GLN A 108 8.08 -3.44 -33.10
C GLN A 108 8.95 -3.08 -31.88
N ALA A 109 9.80 -3.99 -31.41
CA ALA A 109 10.69 -3.72 -30.27
C ALA A 109 11.49 -2.41 -30.40
N SER A 110 11.91 -2.03 -31.62
CA SER A 110 12.62 -0.77 -31.90
C SER A 110 11.82 0.50 -31.60
N SER A 111 10.49 0.41 -31.57
CA SER A 111 9.55 1.52 -31.35
C SER A 111 8.81 1.43 -30.01
N PHE A 112 9.09 0.40 -29.19
CA PHE A 112 8.42 0.17 -27.92
C PHE A 112 8.51 1.38 -26.98
N ASN A 113 9.69 2.02 -26.93
CA ASN A 113 9.95 3.13 -26.01
C ASN A 113 9.22 4.42 -26.35
N THR A 114 8.72 4.57 -27.58
CA THR A 114 7.96 5.74 -28.03
C THR A 114 6.48 5.44 -28.21
N ALA A 115 6.08 4.17 -28.09
CA ALA A 115 4.70 3.77 -28.16
C ALA A 115 3.98 4.08 -26.84
N ASN A 116 2.86 4.78 -26.94
CA ASN A 116 2.03 5.17 -25.80
C ASN A 116 1.16 4.00 -25.33
N LEU A 117 1.80 2.93 -24.82
CA LEU A 117 1.16 1.65 -24.49
C LEU A 117 0.69 1.60 -23.04
N PHE A 118 -0.61 1.50 -22.83
CA PHE A 118 -1.22 1.40 -21.52
C PHE A 118 -1.21 -0.04 -21.01
N PRO A 119 -0.93 -0.30 -19.71
CA PRO A 119 -1.16 -1.61 -19.10
C PRO A 119 -2.61 -2.06 -19.35
N ASN A 120 -2.79 -3.30 -19.81
CA ASN A 120 -4.08 -3.79 -20.32
C ASN A 120 -4.64 -4.96 -19.51
N THR A 121 -3.89 -5.50 -18.55
CA THR A 121 -4.28 -6.66 -17.75
C THR A 121 -4.11 -6.39 -16.26
N ALA A 122 -5.08 -6.81 -15.45
CA ALA A 122 -4.96 -6.83 -13.99
C ALA A 122 -4.51 -8.21 -13.53
N LEU A 123 -3.46 -8.25 -12.71
CA LEU A 123 -2.83 -9.47 -12.21
C LEU A 123 -3.44 -9.83 -10.85
N ASN A 124 -4.59 -10.50 -10.85
CA ASN A 124 -5.41 -10.71 -9.63
C ASN A 124 -5.01 -11.90 -8.75
N GLN A 125 -3.95 -12.63 -9.12
CA GLN A 125 -3.43 -13.79 -8.40
C GLN A 125 -1.98 -13.51 -7.96
N ALA A 126 -1.81 -12.53 -7.09
CA ALA A 126 -0.54 -12.25 -6.44
C ALA A 126 -0.70 -12.02 -4.95
N VAL A 127 0.42 -12.16 -4.27
CA VAL A 127 0.64 -11.68 -2.90
C VAL A 127 1.60 -10.50 -2.98
N VAL A 128 1.26 -9.42 -2.30
CA VAL A 128 2.11 -8.24 -2.16
C VAL A 128 2.35 -8.04 -0.67
N GLU A 129 3.63 -7.91 -0.32
CA GLU A 129 4.10 -7.71 1.05
C GLU A 129 4.95 -6.45 1.12
N LEU A 130 4.77 -5.70 2.19
CA LEU A 130 5.35 -4.39 2.37
C LEU A 130 5.88 -4.27 3.80
N TYR A 131 7.18 -4.04 3.92
CA TYR A 131 7.85 -3.78 5.19
C TYR A 131 8.22 -2.31 5.25
N THR A 132 7.98 -1.68 6.39
CA THR A 132 8.32 -0.27 6.57
C THR A 132 9.50 -0.08 7.51
N ASP A 133 10.24 1.00 7.29
CA ASP A 133 11.27 1.44 8.22
C ASP A 133 10.68 1.81 9.59
N THR A 134 11.59 1.99 10.55
CA THR A 134 11.25 2.53 11.86
C THR A 134 11.34 4.05 11.80
N THR A 135 10.19 4.72 11.85
CA THR A 135 10.11 6.19 11.78
C THR A 135 9.60 6.79 13.07
N PHE A 136 9.78 8.10 13.24
CA PHE A 136 9.18 8.85 14.33
C PHE A 136 7.64 8.78 14.28
N ALA A 137 7.05 8.55 15.46
CA ALA A 137 5.62 8.52 15.67
C ALA A 137 5.25 9.40 16.87
N TRP A 138 4.10 10.05 16.79
CA TRP A 138 3.59 10.85 17.89
C TRP A 138 2.10 10.65 18.05
N SER A 139 1.61 10.87 19.27
CA SER A 139 0.19 10.95 19.52
C SER A 139 -0.13 12.01 20.56
N VAL A 140 -1.35 12.54 20.49
CA VAL A 140 -1.91 13.42 21.51
C VAL A 140 -3.29 12.93 21.86
N GLY A 141 -3.65 13.03 23.13
CA GLY A 141 -4.94 12.59 23.59
C GLY A 141 -5.34 13.26 24.88
N ALA A 142 -6.60 13.05 25.23
CA ALA A 142 -7.16 13.50 26.48
C ALA A 142 -8.01 12.37 27.09
N ARG A 143 -8.07 12.34 28.41
CA ARG A 143 -8.97 11.45 29.14
C ARG A 143 -9.63 12.19 30.29
N ALA A 144 -10.88 11.87 30.54
CA ALA A 144 -11.69 12.49 31.57
C ALA A 144 -12.48 11.44 32.34
N ALA A 145 -12.64 11.63 33.65
CA ALA A 145 -13.71 10.97 34.40
C ALA A 145 -15.01 11.77 34.19
N LEU A 146 -15.95 11.19 33.48
CA LEU A 146 -17.25 11.80 33.15
C LEU A 146 -18.22 11.73 34.32
N TRP A 147 -18.16 10.65 35.10
CA TRP A 147 -19.04 10.43 36.22
C TRP A 147 -18.37 9.56 37.27
N GLU A 148 -18.62 9.87 38.54
CA GLU A 148 -18.20 9.06 39.67
C GLU A 148 -19.34 8.97 40.68
N CYS A 149 -19.62 7.77 41.17
CA CYS A 149 -20.53 7.55 42.29
C CYS A 149 -19.97 6.44 43.18
N GLY A 150 -19.58 6.79 44.40
CA GLY A 150 -18.96 5.87 45.33
C GLY A 150 -17.70 5.25 44.74
N CYS A 151 -17.72 3.93 44.53
CA CYS A 151 -16.60 3.17 43.97
C CYS A 151 -16.63 3.03 42.44
N ALA A 152 -17.68 3.55 41.76
CA ALA A 152 -17.84 3.46 40.31
C ALA A 152 -17.32 4.73 39.61
N THR A 153 -16.53 4.56 38.55
CA THR A 153 -16.04 5.66 37.71
C THR A 153 -16.28 5.34 36.23
N LEU A 154 -16.98 6.23 35.54
CA LEU A 154 -17.11 6.24 34.08
C LEU A 154 -16.10 7.24 33.50
N GLY A 155 -15.20 6.75 32.66
CA GLY A 155 -14.21 7.55 31.96
C GLY A 155 -14.38 7.50 30.46
N ALA A 156 -13.94 8.55 29.80
CA ALA A 156 -13.76 8.59 28.35
C ALA A 156 -12.33 9.00 28.00
N SER A 157 -11.83 8.50 26.87
CA SER A 157 -10.57 8.96 26.30
C SER A 157 -10.68 9.15 24.80
N PHE A 158 -9.83 10.03 24.31
CA PHE A 158 -9.66 10.31 22.90
C PHE A 158 -8.18 10.45 22.59
N GLN A 159 -7.73 9.90 21.48
CA GLN A 159 -6.34 9.95 21.05
C GLN A 159 -6.26 10.04 19.53
N TYR A 160 -5.33 10.87 19.08
CA TYR A 160 -4.91 10.94 17.68
C TYR A 160 -3.44 10.53 17.61
N ALA A 161 -3.12 9.58 16.73
CA ALA A 161 -1.77 9.15 16.46
C ALA A 161 -1.41 9.33 14.98
N GLN A 162 -0.15 9.68 14.73
CA GLN A 162 0.38 9.87 13.39
C GLN A 162 1.83 9.39 13.29
N SER A 163 2.15 8.78 12.15
CA SER A 163 3.51 8.46 11.71
C SER A 163 3.61 8.44 10.18
N LYS A 164 4.82 8.60 9.64
CA LYS A 164 5.06 8.51 8.18
C LYS A 164 6.21 7.55 7.87
N PRO A 165 6.05 6.23 8.09
CA PRO A 165 7.11 5.29 7.79
C PRO A 165 7.35 5.19 6.27
N LYS A 166 8.61 5.06 5.88
CA LYS A 166 8.98 4.75 4.50
C LYS A 166 8.90 3.26 4.29
N VAL A 167 8.63 2.84 3.07
CA VAL A 167 8.71 1.45 2.68
C VAL A 167 10.19 1.08 2.55
N GLU A 168 10.63 0.08 3.30
CA GLU A 168 12.01 -0.41 3.24
C GLU A 168 12.12 -1.59 2.28
N GLU A 169 11.11 -2.47 2.25
CA GLU A 169 11.09 -3.62 1.35
C GLU A 169 9.67 -3.82 0.79
N LEU A 170 9.60 -4.07 -0.52
CA LEU A 170 8.38 -4.40 -1.23
C LEU A 170 8.61 -5.71 -1.99
N ASN A 171 7.79 -6.71 -1.67
CA ASN A 171 7.79 -8.00 -2.33
C ASN A 171 6.50 -8.18 -3.10
N VAL A 172 6.62 -8.58 -4.36
CA VAL A 172 5.49 -8.93 -5.21
C VAL A 172 5.72 -10.33 -5.73
N LEU A 173 4.83 -11.25 -5.37
CA LEU A 173 4.84 -12.64 -5.80
C LEU A 173 3.58 -12.89 -6.61
N CYS A 174 3.69 -12.94 -7.93
CA CYS A 174 2.60 -13.27 -8.83
C CYS A 174 2.99 -14.38 -9.81
N ASN A 175 2.01 -15.11 -10.32
CA ASN A 175 2.27 -16.21 -11.27
C ASN A 175 3.05 -15.79 -12.52
N ALA A 176 3.03 -14.50 -12.87
CA ALA A 176 3.65 -13.97 -14.07
C ALA A 176 4.86 -13.06 -13.83
N SER A 177 5.12 -12.68 -12.59
CA SER A 177 6.22 -11.81 -12.20
C SER A 177 6.49 -11.93 -10.70
N GLU A 178 7.75 -12.04 -10.35
CA GLU A 178 8.24 -12.03 -8.97
C GLU A 178 9.37 -11.01 -8.87
N PHE A 179 9.25 -10.06 -7.94
CA PHE A 179 10.30 -9.08 -7.69
C PHE A 179 10.27 -8.55 -6.26
N THR A 180 11.47 -8.25 -5.77
CA THR A 180 11.73 -7.57 -4.49
C THR A 180 12.42 -6.25 -4.77
N ILE A 181 11.94 -5.18 -4.13
CA ILE A 181 12.53 -3.85 -4.24
C ILE A 181 12.92 -3.38 -2.84
N ASN A 182 14.21 -3.08 -2.67
CA ASN A 182 14.72 -2.39 -1.49
C ASN A 182 14.53 -0.88 -1.68
N LYS A 183 13.92 -0.21 -0.71
CA LYS A 183 13.59 1.23 -0.71
C LYS A 183 12.89 1.64 -2.00
N PRO A 184 11.70 1.06 -2.28
CA PRO A 184 11.02 1.28 -3.55
C PRO A 184 10.73 2.76 -3.79
N LYS A 185 10.99 3.18 -5.03
CA LYS A 185 10.66 4.50 -5.53
C LYS A 185 9.61 4.39 -6.63
N GLY A 186 8.75 5.38 -6.70
CA GLY A 186 7.65 5.39 -7.68
C GLY A 186 7.15 6.79 -8.00
N TYR A 187 6.13 6.85 -8.84
CA TYR A 187 5.52 8.09 -9.30
C TYR A 187 4.26 8.37 -8.49
N VAL A 188 4.26 9.47 -7.75
CA VAL A 188 3.12 9.89 -6.92
C VAL A 188 2.06 10.55 -7.79
N GLY A 189 0.82 10.04 -7.75
CA GLY A 189 -0.32 10.60 -8.47
C GLY A 189 -0.21 10.60 -10.00
N ALA A 190 0.73 9.84 -10.59
CA ALA A 190 0.88 9.74 -12.03
C ALA A 190 -0.21 8.87 -12.66
N GLU A 191 -0.63 9.22 -13.88
CA GLU A 191 -1.52 8.39 -14.70
C GLU A 191 -0.73 7.34 -15.50
N PHE A 192 -1.44 6.40 -16.13
CA PHE A 192 -0.80 5.42 -17.01
C PHE A 192 -0.75 6.01 -18.43
N PRO A 193 0.19 5.58 -19.28
CA PRO A 193 1.33 4.72 -18.93
C PRO A 193 2.38 5.47 -18.10
N LEU A 194 3.17 4.71 -17.33
CA LEU A 194 4.35 5.28 -16.67
C LEU A 194 5.45 5.50 -17.70
N ASP A 195 6.41 6.37 -17.36
CA ASP A 195 7.61 6.58 -18.18
C ASP A 195 8.32 5.25 -18.48
N ILE A 196 8.86 5.12 -19.68
CA ILE A 196 9.52 3.89 -20.11
C ILE A 196 10.77 3.56 -19.26
N THR A 197 11.40 4.57 -18.66
CA THR A 197 12.52 4.38 -17.74
C THR A 197 12.08 3.91 -16.36
N ALA A 198 10.78 3.87 -16.05
CA ALA A 198 10.27 3.40 -14.77
C ALA A 198 10.79 1.99 -14.43
N GLY A 199 11.32 1.82 -13.22
CA GLY A 199 11.94 0.58 -12.77
C GLY A 199 13.42 0.44 -13.12
N THR A 200 14.01 1.37 -13.87
CA THR A 200 15.46 1.43 -14.14
C THR A 200 16.16 2.43 -13.23
N GLU A 201 17.50 2.40 -13.20
CA GLU A 201 18.32 3.43 -12.54
C GLU A 201 18.20 4.81 -13.19
N ALA A 202 17.78 4.89 -14.45
CA ALA A 202 17.58 6.14 -15.18
C ALA A 202 16.22 6.81 -14.89
N ALA A 203 15.35 6.17 -14.10
CA ALA A 203 14.05 6.73 -13.75
C ALA A 203 14.19 8.08 -13.02
N THR A 204 13.64 9.13 -13.61
CA THR A 204 13.58 10.46 -12.99
C THR A 204 12.17 10.77 -12.48
N GLY A 205 12.05 11.77 -11.59
CA GLY A 205 10.75 12.18 -11.04
C GLY A 205 10.11 11.22 -10.03
N THR A 206 10.82 10.16 -9.63
CA THR A 206 10.35 9.20 -8.62
C THR A 206 10.53 9.73 -7.21
N LYS A 207 9.67 9.30 -6.28
CA LYS A 207 9.75 9.57 -4.83
C LYS A 207 9.83 8.26 -4.05
N ASP A 208 10.42 8.29 -2.86
CA ASP A 208 10.39 7.16 -1.93
C ASP A 208 8.94 6.81 -1.60
N ALA A 209 8.59 5.52 -1.65
CA ALA A 209 7.30 5.06 -1.17
C ALA A 209 7.23 5.24 0.34
N SER A 210 6.17 5.89 0.81
CA SER A 210 5.91 6.13 2.22
C SER A 210 4.44 5.99 2.52
N ILE A 211 4.13 5.72 3.78
CA ILE A 211 2.78 5.49 4.25
C ILE A 211 2.47 6.55 5.31
N ASP A 212 1.54 7.44 5.01
CA ASP A 212 0.94 8.34 5.98
C ASP A 212 -0.07 7.56 6.82
N TYR A 213 0.32 7.25 8.06
CA TYR A 213 -0.49 6.58 9.05
C TYR A 213 -1.21 7.61 9.92
N HIS A 214 -2.53 7.45 10.03
CA HIS A 214 -3.38 8.25 10.91
C HIS A 214 -4.34 7.34 11.66
N GLU A 215 -4.44 7.54 12.97
CA GLU A 215 -5.39 6.81 13.80
C GLU A 215 -6.11 7.74 14.77
N TRP A 216 -7.45 7.66 14.73
CA TRP A 216 -8.31 8.25 15.75
C TRP A 216 -8.85 7.14 16.64
N GLN A 217 -8.66 7.27 17.94
CA GLN A 217 -9.20 6.35 18.94
C GLN A 217 -10.12 7.12 19.88
N ALA A 218 -11.30 6.58 20.12
CA ALA A 218 -12.22 7.03 21.16
C ALA A 218 -12.57 5.85 22.06
N SER A 219 -12.57 6.03 23.37
CA SER A 219 -12.96 4.97 24.29
C SER A 219 -13.84 5.47 25.41
N LEU A 220 -14.66 4.56 25.92
CA LEU A 220 -15.53 4.74 27.07
C LEU A 220 -15.35 3.51 27.97
N ALA A 221 -15.05 3.73 29.24
CA ALA A 221 -14.81 2.64 30.18
C ALA A 221 -15.47 2.91 31.53
N LEU A 222 -16.10 1.88 32.09
CA LEU A 222 -16.63 1.86 33.44
C LEU A 222 -15.71 1.00 34.30
N SER A 223 -15.29 1.53 35.44
CA SER A 223 -14.51 0.80 36.44
C SER A 223 -15.20 0.84 37.80
N TYR A 224 -14.97 -0.17 38.62
CA TYR A 224 -15.51 -0.25 39.98
C TYR A 224 -14.43 -0.71 40.97
N ARG A 225 -14.19 0.05 42.03
CA ARG A 225 -13.17 -0.28 43.04
C ARG A 225 -13.70 -1.26 44.09
N LEU A 226 -13.09 -2.45 44.17
CA LEU A 226 -13.31 -3.51 45.15
C LEU A 226 -12.06 -3.68 46.04
N ASN A 227 -11.89 -2.80 47.02
CA ASN A 227 -10.73 -2.81 47.92
C ASN A 227 -9.38 -2.77 47.15
N MET A 228 -8.68 -3.91 47.02
CA MET A 228 -7.44 -4.04 46.23
C MET A 228 -7.65 -4.25 44.72
N PHE A 229 -8.85 -4.62 44.29
CA PHE A 229 -9.15 -4.91 42.88
C PHE A 229 -9.95 -3.77 42.25
N THR A 230 -9.69 -3.44 40.99
CA THR A 230 -10.52 -2.49 40.22
C THR A 230 -10.85 -3.12 38.87
N PRO A 231 -11.89 -3.98 38.78
CA PRO A 231 -12.40 -4.42 37.50
C PRO A 231 -12.80 -3.23 36.63
N TYR A 232 -12.56 -3.36 35.32
CA TYR A 232 -12.97 -2.39 34.32
C TYR A 232 -13.55 -3.10 33.10
N ILE A 233 -14.54 -2.47 32.47
CA ILE A 233 -15.06 -2.84 31.16
C ILE A 233 -15.07 -1.58 30.31
N GLY A 234 -14.69 -1.69 29.04
CA GLY A 234 -14.70 -0.56 28.15
C GLY A 234 -14.91 -0.95 26.70
N VAL A 235 -15.39 0.03 25.94
CA VAL A 235 -15.48 -0.02 24.49
C VAL A 235 -14.45 0.94 23.92
N LYS A 236 -13.70 0.50 22.92
CA LYS A 236 -12.75 1.32 22.18
C LYS A 236 -13.13 1.27 20.70
N TRP A 237 -13.40 2.43 20.14
CA TRP A 237 -13.57 2.63 18.72
C TRP A 237 -12.26 3.20 18.15
N SER A 238 -11.79 2.63 17.04
CA SER A 238 -10.64 3.15 16.31
C SER A 238 -10.99 3.30 14.84
N ARG A 239 -10.54 4.40 14.22
CA ARG A 239 -10.60 4.64 12.79
C ARG A 239 -9.20 4.96 12.30
N VAL A 240 -8.72 4.12 11.39
CA VAL A 240 -7.34 4.19 10.89
C VAL A 240 -7.36 4.48 9.40
N SER A 241 -6.42 5.29 8.94
CA SER A 241 -6.13 5.53 7.53
C SER A 241 -4.65 5.27 7.25
N PHE A 242 -4.38 4.54 6.17
CA PHE A 242 -3.07 4.38 5.57
C PHE A 242 -3.14 5.03 4.18
N ASP A 243 -2.31 6.03 3.93
CA ASP A 243 -2.27 6.71 2.64
C ASP A 243 -0.86 6.65 2.05
N ALA A 244 -0.75 6.21 0.80
CA ALA A 244 0.52 6.13 0.09
C ALA A 244 0.56 7.07 -1.12
N ASP A 245 -0.25 8.13 -1.09
CA ASP A 245 -0.39 9.15 -2.14
C ASP A 245 -0.67 8.55 -3.55
N THR A 246 -1.29 7.37 -3.61
CA THR A 246 -1.52 6.63 -4.86
C THR A 246 -0.23 6.43 -5.66
N ILE A 247 0.89 6.18 -4.96
CA ILE A 247 2.18 5.98 -5.61
C ILE A 247 2.16 4.73 -6.49
N ARG A 248 2.71 4.87 -7.70
CA ARG A 248 2.86 3.77 -8.67
C ARG A 248 4.31 3.35 -8.79
N ILE A 249 4.55 2.06 -8.61
CA ILE A 249 5.89 1.47 -8.61
C ILE A 249 5.95 0.45 -9.74
N ALA A 250 6.93 0.60 -10.62
CA ALA A 250 7.18 -0.34 -11.71
C ALA A 250 8.10 -1.46 -11.23
N GLN A 251 7.97 -2.64 -11.85
CA GLN A 251 8.89 -3.74 -11.68
C GLN A 251 10.33 -3.28 -12.01
N PRO A 252 11.34 -3.67 -11.21
CA PRO A 252 12.74 -3.39 -11.51
C PRO A 252 13.17 -4.01 -12.85
N LYS A 253 13.92 -3.23 -13.63
CA LYS A 253 14.47 -3.67 -14.91
C LYS A 253 15.80 -2.99 -15.21
N LEU A 254 16.58 -3.62 -16.08
CA LEU A 254 17.84 -3.10 -16.58
C LEU A 254 17.57 -1.97 -17.59
N ALA A 255 18.42 -0.95 -17.58
CA ALA A 255 18.37 0.12 -18.58
C ALA A 255 18.76 -0.38 -19.97
N GLU A 256 19.69 -1.35 -20.02
CA GLU A 256 20.13 -2.03 -21.24
C GLU A 256 19.97 -3.55 -21.04
N ALA A 257 19.54 -4.24 -22.09
CA ALA A 257 19.39 -5.69 -22.03
C ALA A 257 20.75 -6.38 -21.87
N ILE A 258 20.82 -7.36 -20.99
CA ILE A 258 21.99 -8.24 -20.83
C ILE A 258 21.52 -9.66 -21.13
N LEU A 259 22.22 -10.36 -22.03
CA LEU A 259 21.79 -11.68 -22.55
C LEU A 259 20.38 -11.63 -23.17
N ASP A 260 20.06 -10.54 -23.88
CA ASP A 260 18.74 -10.27 -24.48
C ASP A 260 17.57 -10.24 -23.49
N VAL A 261 17.88 -10.01 -22.20
CA VAL A 261 16.90 -9.95 -21.12
C VAL A 261 17.03 -8.64 -20.35
N THR A 262 15.90 -7.97 -20.10
CA THR A 262 15.83 -6.70 -19.35
C THR A 262 15.42 -6.90 -17.89
N THR A 263 14.96 -8.10 -17.50
CA THR A 263 14.60 -8.41 -16.10
C THR A 263 14.99 -9.84 -15.74
N LEU A 264 15.43 -10.09 -14.51
CA LEU A 264 15.90 -11.42 -14.08
C LEU A 264 14.79 -12.50 -14.02
N ASN A 265 13.52 -12.10 -14.11
CA ASN A 265 12.37 -13.01 -14.22
C ASN A 265 11.74 -12.82 -15.61
N PRO A 266 12.22 -13.57 -16.62
CA PRO A 266 11.91 -13.28 -18.00
C PRO A 266 10.43 -13.48 -18.29
N THR A 267 9.97 -12.67 -19.22
CA THR A 267 8.62 -12.60 -19.69
C THR A 267 8.02 -13.95 -20.09
N ILE A 268 6.80 -14.24 -19.62
CA ILE A 268 6.07 -15.43 -20.07
C ILE A 268 5.70 -15.26 -21.54
N ALA A 269 6.31 -16.04 -22.42
CA ALA A 269 5.78 -16.30 -23.76
C ALA A 269 4.59 -17.24 -23.60
N GLY A 270 3.41 -16.82 -24.05
CA GLY A 270 2.18 -17.62 -23.99
C GLY A 270 2.22 -18.86 -24.89
N LYS A 271 1.09 -19.18 -25.53
CA LYS A 271 0.98 -20.30 -26.50
C LYS A 271 1.71 -20.00 -27.84
N GLY A 272 2.19 -18.77 -28.03
CA GLY A 272 2.79 -18.32 -29.29
C GLY A 272 4.23 -18.74 -29.48
N THR A 273 4.68 -18.71 -30.74
CA THR A 273 6.09 -18.82 -31.09
C THR A 273 6.70 -17.44 -30.93
N VAL A 274 7.84 -17.31 -30.25
CA VAL A 274 8.58 -16.03 -30.20
C VAL A 274 8.92 -15.64 -31.64
N VAL A 275 8.29 -14.56 -32.12
CA VAL A 275 8.50 -14.07 -33.48
C VAL A 275 9.93 -13.53 -33.60
N ALA A 276 10.52 -13.64 -34.80
CA ALA A 276 11.88 -13.19 -35.03
C ALA A 276 12.05 -11.69 -34.66
N SER A 277 13.14 -11.39 -33.93
CA SER A 277 13.49 -10.05 -33.47
C SER A 277 13.40 -9.01 -34.60
N GLY A 278 12.76 -7.86 -34.34
CA GLY A 278 12.66 -6.77 -35.31
C GLY A 278 11.56 -6.96 -36.36
N SER A 279 10.61 -7.85 -36.10
CA SER A 279 9.36 -7.97 -36.86
C SER A 279 8.23 -7.23 -36.13
N GLU A 280 7.20 -6.81 -36.85
CA GLU A 280 5.94 -6.44 -36.21
C GLU A 280 5.42 -7.63 -35.39
N ASN A 281 4.88 -7.36 -34.19
CA ASN A 281 4.42 -8.36 -33.23
C ASN A 281 5.49 -9.23 -32.54
N ASP A 282 6.77 -8.85 -32.60
CA ASP A 282 7.83 -9.53 -31.84
C ASP A 282 7.57 -9.58 -30.33
N LEU A 283 6.79 -8.63 -29.82
CA LEU A 283 6.38 -8.53 -28.43
C LEU A 283 4.92 -8.97 -28.16
N ALA A 284 4.23 -9.58 -29.13
CA ALA A 284 2.79 -9.88 -29.01
C ALA A 284 2.44 -10.95 -27.97
N ASP A 285 3.34 -11.91 -27.74
CA ASP A 285 3.10 -13.03 -26.82
C ASP A 285 3.75 -12.85 -25.45
N THR A 286 4.24 -11.64 -25.14
CA THR A 286 5.10 -11.37 -23.99
C THR A 286 4.52 -10.27 -23.08
N MET A 287 4.57 -10.48 -21.76
CA MET A 287 4.37 -9.45 -20.72
C MET A 287 5.55 -8.43 -20.68
N GLN A 288 5.28 -7.19 -21.05
CA GLN A 288 6.32 -6.19 -21.20
C GLN A 288 6.71 -5.51 -19.89
N ILE A 289 5.71 -5.09 -19.11
CA ILE A 289 5.90 -4.26 -17.92
C ILE A 289 4.84 -4.65 -16.89
N VAL A 290 5.26 -4.75 -15.62
CA VAL A 290 4.37 -4.84 -14.46
C VAL A 290 4.52 -3.59 -13.60
N SER A 291 3.40 -3.11 -13.08
CA SER A 291 3.36 -2.00 -12.14
C SER A 291 2.29 -2.24 -11.09
N LEU A 292 2.49 -1.69 -9.90
CA LEU A 292 1.52 -1.72 -8.81
C LEU A 292 1.19 -0.29 -8.36
N GLN A 293 0.04 -0.13 -7.72
CA GLN A 293 -0.38 1.13 -7.13
C GLN A 293 -0.69 0.91 -5.64
N LEU A 294 0.07 1.57 -4.76
CA LEU A 294 -0.25 1.55 -3.34
C LEU A 294 -1.46 2.45 -3.09
N ASN A 295 -2.59 1.83 -2.78
CA ASN A 295 -3.86 2.52 -2.59
C ASN A 295 -4.00 3.07 -1.17
N LYS A 296 -4.85 4.10 -1.03
CA LYS A 296 -5.35 4.51 0.28
C LYS A 296 -6.21 3.42 0.90
N MET A 297 -6.09 3.21 2.20
CA MET A 297 -6.82 2.18 2.95
C MET A 297 -7.38 2.74 4.24
N LYS A 298 -8.55 2.25 4.65
CA LYS A 298 -9.29 2.70 5.84
C LYS A 298 -9.92 1.54 6.60
N SER A 299 -10.04 1.70 7.92
CA SER A 299 -10.90 0.86 8.78
C SER A 299 -12.16 1.61 9.22
#